data_AF-A0A2C5YGA5-F1
#
_entry.id   AF-A0A2C5YGA5-F1
#
_cell.length_a   1.000
_cell.length_b   1.000
_cell.length_c   1.000
_cell.angle_alpha   90.00
_cell.angle_beta   90.00
_cell.angle_gamma   90.00
#
_symmetry.space_group_name_H-M   'P 1'
#
loop_
_entity.id
_entity.type
_entity.pdbx_description
1 polymer ?
#
loop_
_entity_poly.entity_id
_entity_poly.type
_entity_poly.pdbx_seq_one_letter_code
_entity_poly.pdbx_strand_id
1 'polypeptide(L)'
;MDPVRKPSVLITGCTPGGIGHALALEFHARGCHVIATARRLEVIQELEGKGLTIIPLDVTSKESVASCRAKVGELTNGRLDILVNNAGRPHVFPALDNDIEDARLTYETNVLGPMLMVQSFIDLLIPARGLIINVSSASSEVPYLFNPLVSAS
;
A
#
# COMPACT_ATOMS: atom_id res chain seq x y z
N MET A 1 -9.05 -8.67 -31.62
CA MET A 1 -7.83 -8.44 -30.83
C MET A 1 -8.25 -7.58 -29.67
N ASP A 2 -8.11 -8.07 -28.43
CA ASP A 2 -8.39 -7.22 -27.27
C ASP A 2 -7.44 -6.03 -27.30
N PRO A 3 -7.93 -4.79 -27.15
CA PRO A 3 -7.05 -3.64 -26.98
C PRO A 3 -6.11 -3.93 -25.80
N VAL A 4 -4.82 -3.68 -25.98
CA VAL A 4 -3.80 -3.93 -24.94
C VAL A 4 -4.17 -3.13 -23.70
N ARG A 5 -4.71 -3.81 -22.69
CA ARG A 5 -5.12 -3.21 -21.42
C ARG A 5 -3.90 -2.64 -20.72
N LYS A 6 -3.99 -1.41 -20.19
CA LYS A 6 -2.96 -0.86 -19.30
C LYS A 6 -2.87 -1.73 -18.03
N PRO A 7 -1.68 -2.16 -17.60
CA PRO A 7 -1.53 -2.84 -16.32
C PRO A 7 -1.99 -1.94 -15.17
N SER A 8 -2.80 -2.51 -14.29
CA SER A 8 -3.35 -1.87 -13.10
C SER A 8 -2.44 -2.06 -11.90
N VAL A 9 -2.16 -0.98 -11.17
CA VAL A 9 -1.23 -0.98 -10.04
C VAL A 9 -1.90 -0.29 -8.86
N LEU A 10 -2.19 -1.05 -7.80
CA LEU A 10 -2.69 -0.53 -6.53
C LEU A 10 -1.50 -0.31 -5.59
N ILE A 11 -1.33 0.91 -5.10
CA ILE A 11 -0.22 1.27 -4.20
C ILE A 11 -0.77 1.82 -2.89
N THR A 12 -0.39 1.23 -1.77
CA THR A 12 -0.77 1.70 -0.44
C THR A 12 0.21 2.77 0.08
N GLY A 13 -0.29 3.82 0.73
CA GLY A 13 0.57 4.82 1.39
C GLY A 13 1.30 5.77 0.44
N CYS A 14 0.58 6.48 -0.42
CA CYS A 14 1.13 7.36 -1.46
C CYS A 14 1.31 8.83 -1.03
N THR A 15 1.47 9.11 0.26
CA THR A 15 1.61 10.50 0.76
C THR A 15 2.88 11.17 0.21
N PRO A 16 2.86 12.49 -0.07
CA PRO A 16 3.99 13.19 -0.67
C PRO A 16 5.31 13.00 0.10
N GLY A 17 6.40 12.87 -0.65
CA GLY A 17 7.75 12.64 -0.12
C GLY A 17 8.09 11.19 0.24
N GLY A 18 7.11 10.26 0.21
CA GLY A 18 7.34 8.84 0.49
C GLY A 18 7.67 7.99 -0.75
N ILE A 19 8.12 6.75 -0.50
CA ILE A 19 8.41 5.74 -1.55
C ILE A 19 7.15 5.46 -2.39
N GLY A 20 6.00 5.26 -1.76
CA GLY A 20 4.72 5.04 -2.46
C GLY A 20 4.35 6.17 -3.41
N HIS A 21 4.62 7.42 -3.05
CA HIS A 21 4.39 8.57 -3.92
C HIS A 21 5.28 8.52 -5.17
N ALA A 22 6.57 8.28 -4.98
CA ALA A 22 7.51 8.15 -6.10
C ALA A 22 7.16 6.97 -7.02
N LEU A 23 6.78 5.82 -6.44
CA LEU A 23 6.32 4.65 -7.20
C LEU A 23 5.07 4.97 -8.02
N ALA A 24 4.10 5.68 -7.43
CA ALA A 24 2.87 6.07 -8.13
C ALA A 24 3.17 6.90 -9.38
N LEU A 25 4.05 7.89 -9.26
CA LEU A 25 4.48 8.72 -10.39
C LEU A 25 5.23 7.91 -11.46
N GLU A 26 6.14 7.02 -11.05
CA GLU A 26 6.95 6.22 -11.97
C GLU A 26 6.11 5.19 -12.73
N PHE A 27 5.23 4.45 -12.05
CA PHE A 27 4.30 3.52 -12.71
C PHE A 27 3.37 4.26 -13.68
N HIS A 28 2.90 5.45 -13.30
CA HIS A 28 2.06 6.26 -14.16
C HIS A 28 2.83 6.73 -15.42
N ALA A 29 4.07 7.21 -15.26
CA ALA A 29 4.93 7.60 -16.38
C ALA A 29 5.21 6.44 -17.35
N ARG A 30 5.22 5.20 -16.85
CA ARG A 30 5.34 3.96 -17.65
C ARG A 30 4.04 3.51 -18.32
N GLY A 31 2.96 4.26 -18.17
CA GLY A 31 1.67 4.00 -18.82
C GLY A 31 0.75 3.03 -18.07
N CYS A 32 1.05 2.70 -16.81
CA CYS A 32 0.16 1.90 -15.97
C CYS A 32 -1.09 2.69 -15.54
N HIS A 33 -2.18 1.99 -15.28
CA HIS A 33 -3.32 2.54 -14.55
C HIS A 33 -3.04 2.46 -13.06
N VAL A 34 -2.56 3.58 -12.50
CA VAL A 34 -2.21 3.65 -11.08
C VAL A 34 -3.41 4.04 -10.24
N ILE A 35 -3.64 3.26 -9.18
CA ILE A 35 -4.60 3.50 -8.12
C ILE A 35 -3.78 3.78 -6.85
N ALA A 36 -3.59 5.06 -6.56
CA ALA A 36 -2.83 5.55 -5.41
C ALA A 36 -3.75 5.70 -4.20
N THR A 37 -3.30 5.28 -3.02
CA THR A 37 -4.13 5.39 -1.82
C THR A 37 -3.45 6.10 -0.66
N ALA A 38 -4.26 6.77 0.14
CA ALA A 38 -3.90 7.38 1.41
C ALA A 38 -5.15 7.41 2.31
N ARG A 39 -4.97 7.55 3.63
CA ARG A 39 -6.11 7.67 4.56
C ARG A 39 -6.93 8.95 4.34
N ARG A 40 -6.24 10.03 4.00
CA ARG A 40 -6.80 11.35 3.71
C ARG A 40 -6.52 11.65 2.25
N LEU A 41 -7.54 11.97 1.45
CA LEU A 41 -7.35 12.22 0.02
C LEU A 41 -6.78 13.60 -0.24
N GLU A 42 -7.04 14.55 0.65
CA GLU A 42 -6.61 15.95 0.54
C GLU A 42 -5.08 16.06 0.41
N VAL A 43 -4.35 15.12 1.00
CA VAL A 43 -2.87 15.11 0.96
C VAL A 43 -2.29 14.51 -0.34
N ILE A 44 -3.10 13.86 -1.17
CA ILE A 44 -2.66 13.26 -2.45
C ILE A 44 -3.43 13.80 -3.66
N GLN A 45 -4.15 14.92 -3.53
CA GLN A 45 -4.91 15.52 -4.64
C GLN A 45 -4.02 15.85 -5.85
N GLU A 46 -2.73 16.15 -5.64
CA GLU A 46 -1.80 16.39 -6.74
C GLU A 46 -1.63 15.19 -7.67
N LEU A 47 -1.82 13.96 -7.18
CA LEU A 47 -1.76 12.75 -7.99
C LEU A 47 -2.98 12.63 -8.91
N GLU A 48 -4.16 12.99 -8.41
CA GLU A 48 -5.38 13.04 -9.23
C GLU A 48 -5.24 14.10 -10.33
N GLY A 49 -4.68 15.27 -10.01
CA GLY A 49 -4.36 16.31 -10.99
C GLY A 49 -3.36 15.88 -12.07
N LYS A 50 -2.57 14.82 -11.83
CA LYS A 50 -1.65 14.20 -12.80
C LYS A 50 -2.29 13.05 -13.58
N GLY A 51 -3.56 12.73 -13.35
CA GLY A 51 -4.29 11.68 -14.06
C GLY A 51 -4.18 10.28 -13.43
N LEU A 52 -3.75 10.19 -12.16
CA LEU A 52 -3.83 8.95 -11.38
C LEU A 52 -5.22 8.84 -10.74
N THR A 53 -5.66 7.61 -10.48
CA THR A 53 -6.85 7.38 -9.66
C THR A 53 -6.46 7.41 -8.18
N ILE A 54 -7.20 8.13 -7.33
CA ILE A 54 -6.99 8.14 -5.89
C ILE A 54 -8.16 7.49 -5.14
N ILE A 55 -7.86 6.68 -4.11
CA ILE A 55 -8.88 6.00 -3.29
C ILE A 55 -8.48 6.10 -1.81
N PRO A 56 -9.43 6.39 -0.89
CA PRO A 56 -9.11 6.42 0.52
C PRO A 56 -8.88 5.00 1.02
N LEU A 57 -7.80 4.79 1.77
CA LEU A 57 -7.46 3.49 2.33
C LEU A 57 -6.77 3.65 3.69
N ASP A 58 -7.36 3.00 4.69
CA ASP A 58 -6.68 2.60 5.91
C ASP A 58 -6.46 1.08 5.88
N VAL A 59 -5.20 0.65 5.83
CA VAL A 59 -4.83 -0.77 5.73
C VAL A 59 -5.14 -1.55 7.01
N THR A 60 -5.42 -0.86 8.13
CA THR A 60 -5.80 -1.51 9.40
C THR A 60 -7.32 -1.63 9.59
N SER A 61 -8.14 -1.08 8.68
CA SER A 61 -9.61 -1.16 8.75
C SER A 61 -10.16 -2.12 7.68
N LYS A 62 -10.84 -3.17 8.11
CA LYS A 62 -11.48 -4.13 7.20
C LYS A 62 -12.54 -3.48 6.32
N GLU A 63 -13.29 -2.53 6.86
CA GLU A 63 -14.34 -1.78 6.16
C GLU A 63 -13.72 -0.87 5.09
N SER A 64 -12.61 -0.19 5.42
CA SER A 64 -11.87 0.63 4.47
C SER A 64 -11.29 -0.23 3.34
N VAL A 65 -10.69 -1.37 3.67
CA VAL A 65 -10.10 -2.30 2.69
C VAL A 65 -11.19 -2.88 1.78
N ALA A 66 -12.33 -3.31 2.34
CA ALA A 66 -13.45 -3.84 1.56
C ALA A 66 -14.02 -2.79 0.58
N SER A 67 -14.18 -1.55 1.06
CA SER A 67 -14.63 -0.43 0.23
C SER A 67 -13.65 -0.11 -0.90
N CYS A 68 -12.34 -0.14 -0.61
CA CYS A 68 -11.29 0.02 -1.60
C CYS A 68 -11.32 -1.11 -2.62
N ARG A 69 -11.46 -2.38 -2.19
CA ARG A 69 -11.50 -3.54 -3.08
C ARG A 69 -12.70 -3.54 -4.00
N ALA A 70 -13.87 -3.09 -3.55
CA ALA A 70 -15.03 -2.94 -4.41
C ALA A 70 -14.73 -1.99 -5.59
N LYS A 71 -14.24 -0.78 -5.27
CA LYS A 71 -13.86 0.24 -6.26
C LYS A 71 -12.76 -0.23 -7.21
N VAL A 72 -11.71 -0.87 -6.68
CA VAL A 72 -10.61 -1.41 -7.51
C VAL A 72 -11.12 -2.50 -8.44
N GLY A 73 -12.02 -3.38 -7.96
CA GLY A 73 -12.65 -4.40 -8.80
C GLY A 73 -13.39 -3.81 -9.99
N GLU A 74 -14.16 -2.74 -9.78
CA GLU A 74 -14.87 -2.01 -10.83
C GLU A 74 -13.91 -1.36 -11.82
N LEU A 75 -12.90 -0.64 -11.32
CA LEU A 75 -11.90 0.07 -12.14
C LEU A 75 -11.03 -0.86 -13.00
N THR A 76 -10.85 -2.09 -12.57
CA THR A 76 -9.91 -3.04 -13.19
C THR A 76 -10.60 -4.20 -13.91
N ASN A 77 -11.93 -4.15 -14.04
CA ASN A 77 -12.74 -5.24 -14.61
C ASN A 77 -12.45 -6.60 -13.94
N GLY A 78 -12.39 -6.59 -12.61
CA GLY A 78 -12.21 -7.80 -11.81
C GLY A 78 -10.81 -8.43 -11.84
N ARG A 79 -9.77 -7.69 -12.30
CA ARG A 79 -8.41 -8.23 -12.46
C ARG A 79 -7.37 -7.18 -12.10
N LEU A 80 -6.65 -7.37 -10.99
CA LEU A 80 -5.58 -6.47 -10.55
C LEU A 80 -4.21 -7.05 -10.90
N ASP A 81 -3.38 -6.29 -11.63
CA ASP A 81 -2.09 -6.82 -12.11
C ASP A 81 -0.98 -6.70 -11.06
N ILE A 82 -0.96 -5.61 -10.28
CA ILE A 82 0.08 -5.37 -9.26
C ILE A 82 -0.55 -4.79 -8.00
N LEU A 83 -0.23 -5.40 -6.85
CA LEU A 83 -0.48 -4.86 -5.51
C LEU A 83 0.87 -4.49 -4.87
N VAL A 84 1.04 -3.23 -4.50
CA VAL A 84 2.19 -2.73 -3.76
C VAL A 84 1.75 -2.36 -2.34
N ASN A 85 2.10 -3.22 -1.38
CA ASN A 85 1.96 -2.97 0.04
C ASN A 85 3.15 -2.09 0.49
N ASN A 86 2.94 -0.77 0.51
CA ASN A 86 3.95 0.23 0.89
C ASN A 86 3.55 1.04 2.13
N ALA A 87 2.26 1.11 2.47
CA ALA A 87 1.83 1.77 3.70
C ALA A 87 2.56 1.19 4.91
N GLY A 88 3.19 2.05 5.67
CA GLY A 88 3.98 1.68 6.83
C GLY A 88 4.06 2.82 7.83
N ARG A 89 4.31 2.48 9.08
CA ARG A 89 4.50 3.41 10.18
C ARG A 89 5.95 3.32 10.67
N PRO A 90 6.72 4.43 10.67
CA PRO A 90 8.03 4.45 11.30
C PRO A 90 7.86 4.37 12.82
N HIS A 91 8.76 3.66 13.50
CA HIS A 91 8.72 3.51 14.95
C HIS A 91 10.12 3.42 15.54
N VAL A 92 10.71 4.57 15.86
CA VAL A 92 12.10 4.65 16.35
C VAL A 92 12.12 5.07 17.81
N PHE A 93 12.14 4.08 18.71
CA PHE A 93 12.22 4.26 20.15
C PHE A 93 13.10 3.17 20.79
N PRO A 94 13.83 3.49 21.87
CA PRO A 94 14.39 2.46 22.74
C PRO A 94 13.30 1.50 23.23
N ALA A 95 13.62 0.21 23.36
CA ALA A 95 12.64 -0.78 23.81
C ALA A 95 12.07 -0.46 25.21
N LEU A 96 12.86 0.18 26.06
CA LEU A 96 12.47 0.57 27.43
C LEU A 96 11.46 1.73 27.47
N ASP A 97 11.47 2.60 26.45
CA ASP A 97 10.65 3.81 26.39
C ASP A 97 9.44 3.63 25.47
N ASN A 98 9.20 2.40 25.02
CA ASN A 98 8.23 2.11 23.99
C ASN A 98 6.81 2.03 24.58
N ASP A 99 5.90 2.82 24.03
CA ASP A 99 4.47 2.67 24.33
C ASP A 99 3.92 1.44 23.60
N ILE A 100 3.33 0.53 24.37
CA ILE A 100 2.78 -0.72 23.83
C ILE A 100 1.62 -0.44 22.89
N GLU A 101 0.79 0.58 23.12
CA GLU A 101 -0.31 0.86 22.20
C GLU A 101 0.20 1.40 20.86
N ASP A 102 1.24 2.24 20.89
CA ASP A 102 1.91 2.70 19.68
C ASP A 102 2.61 1.55 18.94
N ALA A 103 3.18 0.60 19.70
CA ALA A 103 3.76 -0.62 19.16
C ALA A 103 2.74 -1.49 18.42
N ARG A 104 1.54 -1.66 19.01
CA ARG A 104 0.43 -2.38 18.38
C ARG A 104 0.02 -1.72 17.08
N LEU A 105 -0.11 -0.39 17.04
CA LEU A 105 -0.45 0.34 15.81
C LEU A 105 0.58 0.14 14.70
N THR A 106 1.87 0.12 15.05
CA THR A 106 2.95 -0.18 14.11
C THR A 106 2.85 -1.61 13.58
N TYR A 107 2.58 -2.59 14.44
CA TYR A 107 2.39 -3.99 14.03
C TYR A 107 1.15 -4.18 13.14
N GLU A 108 0.02 -3.59 13.51
CA GLU A 108 -1.22 -3.59 12.73
C GLU A 108 -0.98 -3.03 11.32
N THR A 109 -0.21 -1.94 11.21
CA THR A 109 0.07 -1.31 9.91
C THR A 109 1.08 -2.11 9.09
N ASN A 110 2.22 -2.47 9.68
CA ASN A 110 3.38 -3.00 8.94
C ASN A 110 3.27 -4.50 8.68
N VAL A 111 2.58 -5.26 9.54
CA VAL A 111 2.48 -6.73 9.43
C VAL A 111 1.08 -7.15 9.01
N LEU A 112 0.07 -6.79 9.79
CA LEU A 112 -1.30 -7.25 9.53
C LEU A 112 -1.94 -6.54 8.34
N GLY A 113 -1.58 -5.27 8.10
CA GLY A 113 -2.04 -4.49 6.95
C GLY A 113 -1.75 -5.17 5.60
N PRO A 114 -0.48 -5.50 5.27
CA PRO A 114 -0.16 -6.25 4.06
C PRO A 114 -0.89 -7.60 3.97
N MET A 115 -1.03 -8.34 5.08
CA MET A 115 -1.77 -9.61 5.10
C MET A 115 -3.25 -9.42 4.74
N LEU A 116 -3.90 -8.41 5.33
CA LEU A 116 -5.30 -8.08 5.06
C LEU A 116 -5.50 -7.63 3.61
N MET A 117 -4.57 -6.84 3.07
CA MET A 117 -4.59 -6.43 1.67
C MET A 117 -4.48 -7.64 0.74
N VAL A 118 -3.55 -8.57 1.00
CA VAL A 118 -3.45 -9.79 0.18
C VAL A 118 -4.73 -10.62 0.25
N GLN A 119 -5.25 -10.88 1.45
CA GLN A 119 -6.49 -11.64 1.63
C GLN A 119 -7.68 -11.02 0.90
N SER A 120 -7.80 -9.69 0.96
CA SER A 120 -8.96 -8.98 0.42
C SER A 120 -8.93 -8.86 -1.09
N PHE A 121 -7.75 -8.85 -1.72
CA PHE A 121 -7.58 -8.64 -3.17
C PHE A 121 -7.20 -9.91 -3.94
N ILE A 122 -7.07 -11.06 -3.26
CA ILE A 122 -6.60 -12.29 -3.89
C ILE A 122 -7.49 -12.75 -5.05
N ASP A 123 -8.79 -12.48 -4.96
CA ASP A 123 -9.77 -12.81 -5.99
C ASP A 123 -9.60 -11.96 -7.26
N LEU A 124 -9.01 -10.77 -7.15
CA LEU A 124 -8.62 -9.93 -8.30
C LEU A 124 -7.22 -10.28 -8.83
N LEU A 125 -6.30 -10.69 -7.95
CA LEU A 125 -4.91 -10.96 -8.27
C LEU A 125 -4.71 -12.32 -8.96
N ILE A 126 -5.38 -13.38 -8.48
CA ILE A 126 -5.23 -14.74 -9.04
C ILE A 126 -5.62 -14.79 -10.53
N PRO A 127 -6.79 -14.28 -10.97
CA PRO A 127 -7.16 -14.32 -12.38
C PRO A 127 -6.20 -13.52 -13.26
N ALA A 128 -5.64 -12.44 -12.71
CA ALA A 128 -4.65 -11.58 -13.37
C ALA A 128 -3.26 -12.23 -13.50
N ARG A 129 -2.98 -13.30 -12.73
CA ARG A 129 -1.60 -13.77 -12.46
C ARG A 129 -0.75 -12.61 -11.93
N GLY A 130 -1.34 -11.83 -11.02
CA GLY A 130 -0.80 -10.57 -10.54
C GLY A 130 0.44 -10.74 -9.65
N LEU A 131 1.17 -9.64 -9.51
CA LEU A 131 2.37 -9.51 -8.67
C LEU A 131 2.04 -8.81 -7.36
N ILE A 132 2.50 -9.37 -6.24
CA ILE A 132 2.44 -8.72 -4.92
C ILE A 132 3.85 -8.25 -4.57
N ILE A 133 3.99 -6.98 -4.22
CA ILE A 133 5.23 -6.36 -3.76
C ILE A 133 5.01 -5.84 -2.34
N ASN A 134 5.80 -6.33 -1.39
CA ASN A 134 5.83 -5.82 -0.02
C ASN A 134 7.08 -4.97 0.18
N VAL A 135 6.91 -3.69 0.49
CA VAL A 135 8.03 -2.80 0.81
C VAL A 135 8.40 -3.01 2.28
N SER A 136 9.63 -3.48 2.51
CA SER A 136 10.21 -3.69 3.84
C SER A 136 11.38 -2.72 4.07
N SER A 137 12.12 -2.91 5.16
CA SER A 137 13.28 -2.10 5.58
C SER A 137 14.52 -2.98 5.72
N ALA A 138 15.70 -2.43 5.45
CA ALA A 138 16.98 -3.12 5.74
C ALA A 138 17.11 -3.51 7.23
N SER A 139 16.38 -2.83 8.12
CA SER A 139 16.32 -3.16 9.54
C SER A 139 15.70 -4.53 9.83
N SER A 140 14.96 -5.13 8.89
CA SER A 140 14.44 -6.50 9.04
C SER A 140 15.54 -7.56 8.99
N GLU A 141 16.64 -7.28 8.27
CA GLU A 141 17.79 -8.17 8.15
C GLU A 141 18.88 -7.86 9.19
N VAL A 142 19.08 -6.57 9.49
CA VAL A 142 20.10 -6.11 10.44
C VAL A 142 19.45 -5.17 11.45
N PRO A 143 19.21 -5.61 12.70
CA PRO A 143 18.56 -4.79 13.71
C PRO A 143 19.35 -3.50 14.01
N TYR A 144 18.66 -2.38 14.01
CA TYR A 144 19.24 -1.08 14.39
C TYR A 144 18.90 -0.73 15.84
N LEU A 145 19.82 -0.03 16.51
CA LEU A 145 19.56 0.55 17.82
C LEU A 145 18.33 1.47 17.74
N PHE A 146 17.49 1.41 18.78
CA PHE A 146 16.26 2.19 18.89
C PHE A 146 15.22 1.91 17.80
N ASN A 147 15.29 0.79 17.08
CA ASN A 147 14.28 0.41 16.08
C ASN A 147 13.72 -1.01 16.27
N PRO A 148 13.44 -1.47 17.51
CA PRO A 148 13.16 -2.88 17.77
C PRO A 148 11.89 -3.38 17.06
N LEU A 149 10.86 -2.53 16.91
CA LEU A 149 9.59 -2.96 16.32
C LEU A 149 9.61 -3.03 14.81
N VAL A 150 10.16 -2.03 14.12
CA VAL A 150 10.28 -2.06 12.66
C VAL A 150 11.28 -3.14 12.22
N SER A 151 12.24 -3.51 13.07
CA SER A 151 13.13 -4.64 12.79
C SER A 151 12.44 -6.00 12.92
N ALA A 152 11.36 -6.08 13.73
CA ALA A 152 10.62 -7.31 13.98
C ALA A 152 9.34 -7.45 13.13
N SER A 153 8.93 -6.38 12.44
CA SER A 153 7.76 -6.32 11.55
C SER A 153 8.16 -6.58 10.10
#